data_AF-A0A962G4H8-F1
#
_entry.id   AF-A0A962G4H8-F1
#
_cell.length_a   1.000
_cell.length_b   1.000
_cell.length_c   1.000
_cell.angle_alpha   90.00
_cell.angle_beta   90.00
_cell.angle_gamma   90.00
#
_symmetry.space_group_name_H-M   'P 1'
#
loop_
_entity.id
_entity.type
_entity.pdbx_description
1 polymer ?
#
loop_
_entity_poly.entity_id
_entity_poly.type
_entity_poly.pdbx_seq_one_letter_code
_entity_poly.pdbx_strand_id
1 'polypeptide(L)'
;MKLVYSQEAVADLVRLRAFIATHDPSAAARVASDLLARIDRLCQFPEMGRNVAEAPQPDTVRDFNFGKYVVRYTARVYSVWCG
;
A
#
# COMPACT_ATOMS: atom_id res chain seq x y z
N MET A 1 -3.97 -8.29 -11.88
CA MET A 1 -2.90 -7.40 -11.37
C MET A 1 -2.02 -8.20 -10.42
N LYS A 2 -0.68 -8.10 -10.48
CA LYS A 2 0.22 -8.81 -9.56
C LYS A 2 0.66 -7.85 -8.46
N LEU A 3 0.26 -8.11 -7.22
CA LEU A 3 0.72 -7.37 -6.05
C LEU A 3 2.09 -7.89 -5.62
N VAL A 4 3.04 -6.97 -5.42
CA VAL A 4 4.39 -7.27 -4.92
C VAL A 4 4.72 -6.25 -3.85
N TYR A 5 5.10 -6.72 -2.67
CA TYR A 5 5.58 -5.88 -1.58
C TYR A 5 7.10 -5.72 -1.68
N SER A 6 7.60 -4.50 -1.44
CA SER A 6 9.02 -4.31 -1.18
C SER A 6 9.38 -4.87 0.20
N GLN A 7 10.66 -5.17 0.40
CA GLN A 7 11.15 -5.61 1.71
C GLN A 7 10.88 -4.56 2.79
N GLU A 8 11.03 -3.27 2.45
CA GLU A 8 10.72 -2.14 3.32
C GLU A 8 9.24 -2.11 3.72
N ALA A 9 8.33 -2.30 2.76
CA ALA A 9 6.89 -2.33 3.04
C ALA A 9 6.51 -3.48 3.97
N VAL A 10 7.12 -4.67 3.80
CA VAL A 10 6.91 -5.80 4.72
C VAL A 10 7.44 -5.47 6.11
N ALA A 11 8.66 -4.90 6.21
CA ALA A 11 9.26 -4.52 7.48
C ALA A 11 8.41 -3.47 8.22
N ASP A 12 7.86 -2.49 7.51
CA ASP A 12 6.97 -1.47 8.08
C ASP A 12 5.66 -2.07 8.59
N LEU A 13 5.04 -2.99 7.85
CA LEU A 13 3.83 -3.70 8.31
C LEU A 13 4.11 -4.52 9.58
N VAL A 14 5.25 -5.21 9.64
CA VAL A 14 5.66 -5.97 10.83
C VAL A 14 5.89 -5.04 12.02
N ARG A 15 6.62 -3.93 11.83
CA ARG A 15 6.89 -2.93 12.87
C ARG A 15 5.61 -2.27 13.37
N LEU A 16 4.70 -1.91 12.47
CA LEU A 16 3.40 -1.33 12.82
C LEU A 16 2.58 -2.30 13.67
N ARG A 17 2.46 -3.56 13.24
CA ARG A 17 1.72 -4.59 13.99
C ARG A 17 2.33 -4.81 15.37
N ALA A 18 3.66 -4.88 15.48
CA ALA A 18 4.35 -5.04 16.75
C ALA A 18 4.10 -3.86 17.69
N PHE A 19 4.18 -2.62 17.17
CA PHE A 19 3.91 -1.40 17.93
C PHE A 19 2.48 -1.33 18.46
N ILE A 20 1.48 -1.68 17.65
CA ILE A 20 0.10 -1.68 18.14
C ILE A 20 -0.09 -2.79 19.18
N ALA A 21 0.54 -3.96 18.99
CA ALA A 21 0.39 -5.10 19.88
C ALA A 21 0.97 -4.86 21.29
N THR A 22 1.91 -3.92 21.46
CA THR A 22 2.38 -3.54 22.82
C THR A 22 1.30 -2.83 23.64
N HIS A 23 0.27 -2.29 22.98
CA HIS A 23 -0.83 -1.59 23.63
C HIS A 23 -2.14 -2.38 23.58
N ASP A 24 -2.48 -2.94 22.42
CA ASP A 24 -3.68 -3.75 22.21
C ASP A 24 -3.43 -4.80 21.10
N PRO A 25 -3.16 -6.07 21.47
CA PRO A 25 -2.97 -7.16 20.52
C PRO A 25 -4.19 -7.43 19.61
N SER A 26 -5.40 -7.21 20.12
CA SER A 26 -6.63 -7.39 19.34
C SER A 26 -6.77 -6.29 18.29
N ALA A 27 -6.47 -5.04 18.65
CA ALA A 27 -6.42 -3.94 17.69
C ALA A 27 -5.34 -4.18 16.63
N ALA A 28 -4.18 -4.74 16.98
CA ALA A 28 -3.12 -5.05 16.02
C ALA A 28 -3.60 -6.04 14.94
N ALA A 29 -4.37 -7.07 15.33
CA ALA A 29 -4.96 -8.02 14.38
C ALA A 29 -6.02 -7.35 13.48
N ARG A 30 -6.90 -6.52 14.05
CA ARG A 30 -7.93 -5.80 13.29
C ARG A 30 -7.32 -4.84 12.27
N VAL A 31 -6.33 -4.05 12.69
CA VAL A 31 -5.64 -3.10 11.81
C VAL A 31 -4.91 -3.82 10.67
N ALA A 32 -4.22 -4.93 10.95
CA ALA A 32 -3.59 -5.74 9.91
C ALA A 32 -4.60 -6.28 8.89
N SER A 33 -5.76 -6.77 9.35
CA SER A 33 -6.82 -7.26 8.47
C SER A 33 -7.44 -6.15 7.61
N ASP A 34 -7.68 -4.96 8.18
CA ASP A 34 -8.23 -3.82 7.44
C ASP A 34 -7.23 -3.30 6.40
N LEU A 35 -5.94 -3.23 6.74
CA LEU A 35 -4.85 -2.90 5.82
C LEU A 35 -4.85 -3.82 4.59
N LEU A 36 -4.91 -5.14 4.81
CA LEU A 36 -4.91 -6.12 3.72
C LEU A 36 -6.16 -5.97 2.83
N ALA A 37 -7.35 -5.89 3.41
CA ALA A 37 -8.59 -5.73 2.66
C ALA A 37 -8.60 -4.44 1.81
N ARG A 38 -8.01 -3.36 2.33
CA ARG A 38 -7.86 -2.09 1.60
C ARG A 38 -6.84 -2.18 0.46
N ILE A 39 -5.73 -2.88 0.67
CA ILE A 39 -4.72 -3.12 -0.38
C ILE A 39 -5.30 -4.01 -1.48
N ASP A 40 -6.14 -5.00 -1.15
CA ASP A 40 -6.84 -5.80 -2.15
C ASP A 40 -7.78 -4.94 -3.00
N ARG A 41 -8.51 -4.00 -2.38
CA ARG A 41 -9.33 -3.02 -3.11
C ARG A 41 -8.48 -2.10 -3.99
N LEU A 42 -7.32 -1.67 -3.49
CA LEU A 42 -6.35 -0.88 -4.25
C LEU A 42 -5.88 -1.60 -5.52
N CYS A 43 -5.71 -2.92 -5.45
CA CYS A 43 -5.33 -3.74 -6.62
C CYS A 43 -6.43 -3.80 -7.68
N GLN A 44 -7.70 -3.62 -7.30
CA GLN A 44 -8.83 -3.55 -8.23
C GLN A 44 -8.97 -2.17 -8.86
N PHE A 45 -8.63 -1.10 -8.12
CA PHE A 45 -8.75 0.29 -8.55
C PHE A 45 -7.44 1.06 -8.33
N PRO A 46 -6.36 0.74 -9.06
CA PRO A 46 -5.03 1.29 -8.78
C PRO A 46 -4.89 2.80 -9.05
N GLU A 47 -5.86 3.42 -9.71
CA GLU A 47 -5.88 4.87 -9.94
C GLU A 47 -6.47 5.65 -8.77
N MET A 48 -7.04 4.99 -7.75
CA MET A 48 -7.67 5.64 -6.60
C MET A 48 -6.68 6.34 -5.67
N GLY A 49 -5.39 6.00 -5.74
CA GLY A 49 -4.33 6.68 -5.01
C GLY A 49 -3.97 8.02 -5.67
N ARG A 50 -3.60 8.98 -4.83
CA ARG A 50 -3.22 10.33 -5.26
C ARG A 50 -1.77 10.34 -5.73
N ASN A 51 -1.50 10.96 -6.87
CA ASN A 51 -0.13 11.13 -7.36
C ASN A 51 0.70 11.96 -6.38
N VAL A 52 1.94 11.54 -6.14
CA VAL A 52 2.92 12.28 -5.35
C VAL A 52 3.68 13.20 -6.30
N ALA A 53 3.46 14.51 -6.20
CA ALA A 53 4.03 15.50 -7.12
C ALA A 53 5.55 15.62 -6.97
N GLU A 54 6.07 15.36 -5.76
CA GLU A 54 7.49 15.40 -5.43
C GLU A 54 8.26 14.14 -5.84
N ALA A 55 7.59 13.16 -6.46
CA ALA A 55 8.25 11.94 -6.91
C ALA A 55 9.27 12.24 -8.04
N PRO A 56 10.42 11.55 -8.09
CA PRO A 56 11.44 11.75 -9.13
C PRO A 56 10.89 11.61 -10.55
N GLN A 57 9.85 10.80 -10.73
CA GLN A 57 9.04 10.72 -11.93
C GLN A 57 7.59 11.02 -11.53
N PRO A 58 7.02 12.16 -11.97
CA PRO A 58 5.61 12.47 -11.75
C PRO A 58 4.73 11.31 -12.20
N ASP A 59 3.64 11.07 -11.47
CA ASP A 59 2.62 10.04 -11.76
C ASP A 59 3.04 8.56 -11.60
N THR A 60 4.28 8.28 -11.19
CA THR A 60 4.76 6.90 -10.96
C THR A 60 4.54 6.41 -9.54
N VAL A 61 4.48 7.33 -8.57
CA VAL A 61 4.28 7.03 -7.15
C VAL A 61 2.94 7.61 -6.72
N ARG A 62 2.18 6.78 -6.03
CA ARG A 62 0.84 7.12 -5.54
C ARG A 62 0.74 6.84 -4.06
N ASP A 63 0.07 7.75 -3.36
CA ASP A 63 -0.29 7.61 -1.96
C ASP A 63 -1.77 7.28 -1.84
N PHE A 64 -2.06 6.18 -1.16
CA PHE A 64 -3.39 5.80 -0.76
C PHE A 64 -3.54 6.02 0.75
N ASN A 65 -4.27 7.08 1.10
CA ASN A 65 -4.46 7.51 2.48
C ASN A 65 -5.75 6.92 3.06
N PHE A 66 -5.68 6.28 4.23
CA PHE A 66 -6.86 5.85 4.97
C PHE A 66 -6.60 5.89 6.47
N GLY A 67 -7.52 6.52 7.20
CA GLY A 67 -7.37 6.74 8.63
C GLY A 67 -6.06 7.46 8.95
N LYS A 68 -5.17 6.79 9.70
CA LYS A 68 -3.86 7.31 10.12
C LYS A 68 -2.68 6.72 9.32
N TYR A 69 -2.98 5.99 8.24
CA TYR A 69 -1.97 5.25 7.47
C TYR A 69 -1.94 5.72 6.01
N VAL A 70 -0.74 5.65 5.44
CA VAL A 70 -0.48 5.92 4.03
C VAL A 70 0.15 4.68 3.43
N VAL A 71 -0.45 4.15 2.37
CA VAL A 71 0.15 3.11 1.54
C VAL A 71 0.71 3.77 0.29
N ARG A 72 2.04 3.77 0.18
CA ARG A 72 2.75 4.28 -1.00
C ARG A 72 3.03 3.14 -1.97
N TYR A 73 2.65 3.30 -3.23
CA TYR A 73 2.77 2.25 -4.24
C TYR A 73 3.01 2.81 -5.64
N THR A 74 3.38 1.92 -6.55
CA THR A 74 3.48 2.17 -7.99
C THR A 74 2.58 1.20 -8.72
N ALA A 75 1.71 1.72 -9.59
CA ALA A 75 0.92 0.91 -10.51
C ALA A 75 1.64 0.85 -11.87
N ARG A 76 2.16 -0.33 -12.24
CA ARG A 76 2.74 -0.57 -13.57
C ARG A 76 1.74 -1.35 -14.42
N VAL A 77 1.34 -0.77 -15.54
CA VAL A 77 0.65 -1.50 -16.62
C VAL A 77 1.73 -1.98 -17.58
N TYR A 78 1.90 -3.30 -17.72
CA TYR A 78 2.75 -3.85 -18.77
C TYR A 78 1.92 -3.94 -20.04
N SER A 79 2.10 -2.99 -20.96
CA SER A 79 1.51 -3.05 -22.30
C SER A 79 2.53 -3.67 -23.24
N VAL A 80 2.24 -4.84 -23.81
CA VAL A 80 3.03 -5.39 -24.92
C VAL A 80 2.38 -4.91 -26.21
N TRP A 81 3.08 -4.03 -26.92
CA TRP A 81 2.72 -3.65 -28.28
C TRP A 81 3.28 -4.69 -29.25
N CYS A 82 2.40 -5.42 -29.93
CA CYS A 82 2.74 -6.14 -31.15
C CYS A 82 2.30 -5.28 -32.33
N GLY A 83 3.27 -4.81 -33.12
CA GLY A 83 3.06 -4.21 -34.43
C GLY A 83 3.23 -5.23 -35.53
#